data_AF-A0AAD9EKP4-F1
#
_entry.id   AF-A0AAD9EKP4-F1
#
_cell.length_a   1.000
_cell.length_b   1.000
_cell.length_c   1.000
_cell.angle_alpha   90.00
_cell.angle_beta   90.00
_cell.angle_gamma   90.00
#
_symmetry.space_group_name_H-M   'P 1'
#
loop_
_entity.id
_entity.type
_entity.pdbx_description
1 polymer ?
#
loop_
_entity_poly.entity_id
_entity_poly.type
_entity_poly.pdbx_seq_one_letter_code
_entity_poly.pdbx_strand_id
1 'polypeptide(L)'
;MDFIRPALPPIHVDTSLFRGGQKARDSDIFIVVMGLTGSGKSTNSTNVYLVDTPGFDDTNLSDSDVLKEIATWLTGSYNNEVKLTGILYLHRITDPRMGGSARKNLFMFKKLCGPEALKHVVLVTTMWELVDEKTGLERQTELETTEDFWGYMLSKGSRIEKHMNNPQSAHHIISRFMSHYRPTTPVLLAIQDEMVNKNKNLDETEAGKGLEGVLAKERERFKRDLDLARQEMQEAIAARDKESQEELMRQQALAERNLERLRRQQEEIKTTMEKLHREKYEKLEADWKKMEAKNNKKEAQWVQEKEELNGKITSLSTRMKKSKTHGQCEVEAAQIPAWDRTTSLSIRGQDWAFIGPYLSKWSAAEEISKDITSISKGDGFRIKKLVLGDGTDSYFTHYHTGYILTRCNYHGRVQQGYPGLYEFLNSKRGTECPKSLSLGPEGSYFIATRKKSSFKCHRNAEIDFQAGFASRIWWGFEGSYVMEMQDTTMVVNLRGHYATLGETLLQKTNVKIKELAMDIHGGKAFALIMEDKTVKFETSGEDSNWDVAFKEYVTVNFGLRWA
;
A
#
# COMPACT_ATOMS: atom_id res chain seq x y z
N MET A 1 -63.89 4.33 6.70
CA MET A 1 -62.72 4.93 6.02
C MET A 1 -61.57 4.81 6.99
N ASP A 2 -60.86 3.68 6.93
CA ASP A 2 -59.70 3.42 7.78
C ASP A 2 -58.43 3.60 6.94
N PHE A 3 -57.66 4.63 7.26
CA PHE A 3 -56.36 4.87 6.65
C PHE A 3 -55.33 3.92 7.27
N ILE A 4 -54.95 2.90 6.50
CA ILE A 4 -53.85 1.99 6.80
C ILE A 4 -52.54 2.80 6.78
N ARG A 5 -51.85 2.89 7.93
CA ARG A 5 -50.48 3.43 8.00
C ARG A 5 -49.52 2.42 7.38
N PRO A 6 -48.57 2.84 6.52
CA PRO A 6 -47.53 1.93 6.04
C PRO A 6 -46.61 1.55 7.21
N ALA A 7 -46.35 0.25 7.36
CA ALA A 7 -45.37 -0.25 8.32
C ALA A 7 -43.97 0.28 7.95
N LEU A 8 -43.27 0.82 8.93
CA LEU A 8 -41.86 1.18 8.78
C LEU A 8 -41.05 -0.07 8.38
N PRO A 9 -40.07 0.04 7.47
CA PRO A 9 -39.22 -1.08 7.13
C PRO A 9 -38.47 -1.57 8.38
N PRO A 10 -38.20 -2.89 8.49
CA PRO A 10 -37.46 -3.41 9.62
C PRO A 10 -36.08 -2.77 9.67
N ILE A 11 -35.75 -2.16 10.81
CA ILE A 11 -34.41 -1.63 11.06
C ILE A 11 -33.48 -2.84 11.10
N HIS A 12 -32.60 -2.95 10.10
CA HIS A 12 -31.50 -3.90 10.14
C HIS A 12 -30.53 -3.46 11.22
N VAL A 13 -30.64 -4.09 12.40
CA VAL A 13 -29.64 -3.96 13.46
C VAL A 13 -28.46 -4.81 13.04
N ASP A 14 -27.33 -4.17 12.73
CA ASP A 14 -26.08 -4.87 12.47
C ASP A 14 -25.61 -5.55 13.76
N THR A 15 -25.75 -6.87 13.80
CA THR A 15 -25.42 -7.69 14.97
C THR A 15 -23.92 -7.82 15.21
N SER A 16 -23.08 -7.39 14.26
CA SER A 16 -21.61 -7.39 14.41
C SER A 16 -21.12 -6.43 15.51
N LEU A 17 -21.96 -5.47 15.92
CA LEU A 17 -21.65 -4.48 16.95
C LEU A 17 -21.73 -5.03 18.40
N PHE A 18 -22.25 -6.24 18.63
CA PHE A 18 -22.42 -6.80 19.98
C PHE A 18 -21.66 -8.12 20.17
N ARG A 19 -20.80 -8.16 21.21
CA ARG A 19 -20.10 -9.35 21.77
C ARG A 19 -19.88 -10.49 20.75
N GLY A 20 -19.00 -10.27 19.76
CA GLY A 20 -18.62 -11.34 18.81
C GLY A 20 -19.75 -11.79 17.88
N GLY A 21 -20.72 -10.93 17.58
CA GLY A 21 -21.78 -11.18 16.61
C GLY A 21 -23.08 -11.77 17.17
N GLN A 22 -23.30 -11.75 18.48
CA GLN A 22 -24.52 -12.32 19.09
C GLN A 22 -25.66 -11.29 19.18
N LYS A 23 -26.90 -11.78 18.96
CA LYS A 23 -28.13 -10.99 19.07
C LYS A 23 -28.41 -10.64 20.54
N ALA A 24 -28.78 -9.39 20.81
CA ALA A 24 -29.15 -8.92 22.14
C ALA A 24 -30.30 -9.74 22.75
N ARG A 25 -30.21 -10.01 24.04
CA ARG A 25 -31.23 -10.69 24.83
C ARG A 25 -32.06 -9.67 25.60
N ASP A 26 -33.28 -10.05 25.96
CA ASP A 26 -34.20 -9.19 26.72
C ASP A 26 -33.69 -8.86 28.14
N SER A 27 -32.67 -9.58 28.62
CA SER A 27 -31.98 -9.33 29.89
C SER A 27 -30.84 -8.31 29.81
N ASP A 28 -30.50 -7.84 28.61
CA ASP A 28 -29.34 -6.96 28.40
C ASP A 28 -29.71 -5.50 28.70
N ILE A 29 -28.82 -4.80 29.40
CA ILE A 29 -29.01 -3.39 29.80
C ILE A 29 -28.25 -2.49 28.84
N PHE A 30 -28.96 -1.53 28.23
CA PHE A 30 -28.41 -0.56 27.29
C PHE A 30 -28.30 0.81 27.94
N ILE A 31 -27.09 1.36 27.97
CA ILE A 31 -26.82 2.71 28.49
C ILE A 31 -26.33 3.56 27.33
N VAL A 32 -27.08 4.62 27.02
CA VAL A 32 -26.74 5.57 25.95
C VAL A 32 -25.96 6.74 26.54
N VAL A 33 -24.77 7.00 26.00
CA VAL A 33 -23.88 8.11 26.42
C VAL A 33 -23.92 9.23 25.38
N MET A 34 -24.35 10.43 25.77
CA MET A 34 -24.49 11.61 24.89
C MET A 34 -23.75 12.85 25.45
N GLY A 35 -23.47 13.85 24.61
CA GLY A 35 -22.68 15.05 24.95
C GLY A 35 -21.99 15.71 23.74
N LEU A 36 -21.30 16.84 23.93
CA LEU A 36 -20.69 17.63 22.84
C LEU A 36 -19.51 16.93 22.14
N THR A 37 -19.32 17.13 20.84
CA THR A 37 -18.19 16.55 20.08
C THR A 37 -16.85 16.93 20.75
N GLY A 38 -16.01 15.96 21.09
CA GLY A 38 -14.77 16.17 21.86
C GLY A 38 -14.87 15.93 23.37
N SER A 39 -16.05 15.68 23.94
CA SER A 39 -16.25 15.44 25.38
C SER A 39 -15.91 14.01 25.86
N GLY A 40 -15.17 13.22 25.07
CA GLY A 40 -14.76 11.86 25.43
C GLY A 40 -15.83 10.76 25.30
N LYS A 41 -16.86 10.93 24.47
CA LYS A 41 -17.95 9.93 24.29
C LYS A 41 -17.54 8.66 23.55
N SER A 42 -16.53 8.76 22.71
CA SER A 42 -15.90 7.64 22.02
C SER A 42 -14.40 7.76 22.23
N THR A 43 -13.82 6.84 23.00
CA THR A 43 -12.38 6.60 22.94
C THR A 43 -12.10 5.86 21.64
N ASN A 44 -11.14 6.33 20.84
CA ASN A 44 -10.74 5.67 19.59
C ASN A 44 -10.43 4.19 19.89
N SER A 45 -11.27 3.26 19.40
CA SER A 45 -11.05 1.83 19.59
C SER A 45 -10.01 1.34 18.59
N THR A 46 -8.74 1.49 18.92
CA THR A 46 -7.64 0.87 18.16
C THR A 46 -7.57 -0.60 18.53
N ASN A 47 -7.75 -1.48 17.56
CA ASN A 47 -7.55 -2.91 17.74
C ASN A 47 -6.05 -3.21 17.81
N VAL A 48 -5.62 -3.88 18.89
CA VAL A 48 -4.22 -4.30 19.09
C VAL A 48 -4.15 -5.81 18.89
N TYR A 49 -3.32 -6.24 17.94
CA TYR A 49 -3.03 -7.64 17.69
C TYR A 49 -1.62 -7.95 18.23
N LEU A 50 -1.54 -8.91 19.14
CA LEU A 50 -0.27 -9.41 19.67
C LEU A 50 -0.02 -10.79 19.08
N VAL A 51 1.19 -11.00 18.59
CA VAL A 51 1.61 -12.25 17.96
C VAL A 51 2.67 -12.86 18.84
N ASP A 52 2.34 -14.02 19.38
CA ASP A 52 3.28 -14.81 20.15
C ASP A 52 4.15 -15.64 19.20
N THR A 53 5.44 -15.72 19.49
CA THR A 53 6.42 -16.43 18.66
C THR A 53 7.17 -17.45 19.51
N PRO A 54 7.48 -18.65 18.97
CA PRO A 54 8.32 -19.62 19.67
C PRO A 54 9.67 -19.01 20.08
N GLY A 55 10.18 -19.37 21.25
CA GLY A 55 11.48 -18.92 21.73
C GLY A 55 12.63 -19.77 21.16
N PHE A 56 13.80 -19.18 20.92
CA PHE A 56 15.00 -19.93 20.48
C PHE A 56 15.57 -20.87 21.55
N ASP A 57 15.07 -20.84 22.78
CA ASP A 57 15.47 -21.73 23.89
C ASP A 57 14.43 -22.85 24.13
N ASP A 58 13.56 -23.14 23.15
CA ASP A 58 12.56 -24.21 23.27
C ASP A 58 13.24 -25.59 23.32
N THR A 59 12.89 -26.42 24.30
CA THR A 59 13.44 -27.76 24.46
C THR A 59 12.93 -28.76 23.42
N ASN A 60 11.84 -28.45 22.72
CA ASN A 60 11.20 -29.32 21.73
C ASN A 60 11.53 -28.95 20.28
N LEU A 61 11.99 -27.72 20.04
CA LEU A 61 12.29 -27.21 18.71
C LEU A 61 13.77 -26.89 18.57
N SER A 62 14.35 -27.16 17.41
CA SER A 62 15.71 -26.70 17.12
C SER A 62 15.72 -25.19 16.84
N ASP A 63 16.83 -24.51 17.11
CA ASP A 63 17.00 -23.09 16.77
C ASP A 63 16.68 -22.79 15.29
N SER A 64 16.93 -23.77 14.41
CA SER A 64 16.57 -23.74 13.00
C SER A 64 15.07 -23.78 12.73
N ASP A 65 14.33 -24.62 13.46
CA ASP A 65 12.87 -24.69 13.34
C ASP A 65 12.23 -23.41 13.85
N VAL A 66 12.72 -22.88 14.96
CA VAL A 66 12.28 -21.59 15.52
C VAL A 66 12.53 -20.45 14.52
N LEU A 67 13.74 -20.37 13.96
CA LEU A 67 14.07 -19.36 12.96
C LEU A 67 13.14 -19.44 11.75
N LYS A 68 12.88 -20.66 11.27
CA LYS A 68 12.01 -20.92 10.13
C LYS A 68 10.56 -20.52 10.41
N GLU A 69 10.01 -20.88 11.56
CA GLU A 69 8.63 -20.55 11.91
C GLU A 69 8.42 -19.04 11.99
N ILE A 70 9.35 -18.34 12.66
CA ILE A 70 9.37 -16.88 12.74
C ILE A 70 9.50 -16.27 11.34
N ALA A 71 10.45 -16.72 10.52
CA ALA A 71 10.66 -16.21 9.17
C ALA A 71 9.44 -16.43 8.27
N THR A 72 8.82 -17.60 8.34
CA THR A 72 7.63 -17.95 7.55
C THR A 72 6.45 -17.07 7.95
N TRP A 73 6.25 -16.86 9.25
CA TRP A 73 5.19 -15.99 9.74
C TRP A 73 5.41 -14.52 9.36
N LEU A 74 6.64 -14.01 9.53
CA LEU A 74 7.01 -12.64 9.20
C LEU A 74 6.93 -12.34 7.69
N THR A 75 7.33 -13.28 6.84
CA THR A 75 7.24 -13.11 5.38
C THR A 75 5.81 -13.28 4.88
N GLY A 76 5.07 -14.25 5.44
CA GLY A 76 3.65 -14.46 5.14
C GLY A 76 2.79 -13.26 5.52
N SER A 77 2.97 -12.69 6.70
CA SER A 77 2.27 -11.47 7.14
C SER A 77 2.60 -10.28 6.24
N TYR A 78 3.88 -10.06 5.90
CA TYR A 78 4.31 -8.98 5.03
C TYR A 78 3.70 -9.06 3.62
N ASN A 79 3.66 -10.26 3.03
CA ASN A 79 3.03 -10.49 1.71
C ASN A 79 1.51 -10.26 1.72
N ASN A 80 0.86 -10.38 2.87
CA ASN A 80 -0.57 -10.12 3.05
C ASN A 80 -0.84 -8.70 3.57
N GLU A 81 0.13 -7.78 3.45
CA GLU A 81 0.06 -6.38 3.88
C GLU A 81 -0.20 -6.19 5.39
N VAL A 82 0.00 -7.23 6.21
CA VAL A 82 -0.03 -7.13 7.67
C VAL A 82 1.34 -6.65 8.14
N LYS A 83 1.44 -5.34 8.38
CA LYS A 83 2.70 -4.70 8.74
C LYS A 83 2.86 -4.55 10.24
N LEU A 84 4.07 -4.81 10.74
CA LEU A 84 4.38 -4.67 12.16
C LEU A 84 4.48 -3.19 12.55
N THR A 85 3.90 -2.84 13.70
CA THR A 85 4.01 -1.51 14.32
C THR A 85 5.24 -1.40 15.22
N GLY A 86 5.66 -2.53 15.80
CA GLY A 86 6.80 -2.60 16.69
C GLY A 86 6.97 -4.00 17.26
N ILE A 87 8.07 -4.22 17.98
CA ILE A 87 8.46 -5.53 18.49
C ILE A 87 8.71 -5.43 20.00
N LEU A 88 8.23 -6.43 20.73
CA LEU A 88 8.53 -6.63 22.14
C LEU A 88 9.58 -7.73 22.27
N TYR A 89 10.69 -7.45 22.92
CA TYR A 89 11.69 -8.45 23.30
C TYR A 89 11.71 -8.58 24.82
N LEU A 90 11.35 -9.76 25.35
CA LEU A 90 11.20 -9.98 26.78
C LEU A 90 12.43 -10.68 27.36
N HIS A 91 12.83 -10.27 28.56
CA HIS A 91 13.92 -10.87 29.31
C HIS A 91 13.61 -10.92 30.81
N ARG A 92 13.86 -12.06 31.45
CA ARG A 92 13.60 -12.23 32.89
C ARG A 92 14.74 -11.60 33.68
N ILE A 93 14.43 -10.69 34.59
CA ILE A 93 15.46 -10.04 35.42
C ILE A 93 16.02 -10.97 36.52
N THR A 94 15.34 -12.09 36.76
CA THR A 94 15.75 -13.13 37.71
C THR A 94 17.01 -13.87 37.28
N ASP A 95 17.32 -13.88 35.99
CA ASP A 95 18.47 -14.59 35.45
C ASP A 95 19.75 -13.86 35.88
N PRO A 96 20.63 -14.50 36.69
CA PRO A 96 21.77 -13.80 37.30
C PRO A 96 22.88 -13.46 36.31
N ARG A 97 22.83 -14.03 35.11
CA ARG A 97 23.80 -13.84 34.02
C ARG A 97 23.10 -14.05 32.68
N MET A 98 23.58 -13.39 31.64
CA MET A 98 23.23 -13.73 30.26
C MET A 98 23.84 -15.08 29.88
N GLY A 99 23.03 -16.13 29.96
CA GLY A 99 23.39 -17.49 29.54
C GLY A 99 23.76 -17.59 28.05
N GLY A 100 24.45 -18.67 27.66
CA GLY A 100 24.87 -18.87 26.27
C GLY A 100 23.70 -18.91 25.29
N SER A 101 22.59 -19.54 25.69
CA SER A 101 21.36 -19.65 24.91
C SER A 101 20.67 -18.29 24.73
N ALA A 102 20.51 -17.52 25.81
CA ALA A 102 19.99 -16.15 25.78
C ALA A 102 20.84 -15.19 24.90
N ARG A 103 22.17 -15.33 24.92
CA ARG A 103 23.05 -14.55 24.02
C ARG A 103 22.88 -14.95 22.56
N LYS A 104 22.75 -16.25 22.28
CA LYS A 104 22.50 -16.77 20.93
C LYS A 104 21.16 -16.28 20.41
N ASN A 105 20.10 -16.35 21.21
CA ASN A 105 18.77 -15.80 20.89
C ASN A 105 18.85 -14.30 20.57
N LEU A 106 19.47 -13.50 21.44
CA LEU A 106 19.61 -12.06 21.22
C LEU A 106 20.41 -11.73 19.95
N PHE A 107 21.47 -12.49 19.67
CA PHE A 107 22.25 -12.36 18.44
C PHE A 107 21.39 -12.64 17.20
N MET A 108 20.61 -13.72 17.22
CA MET A 108 19.68 -14.08 16.15
C MET A 108 18.59 -13.01 15.97
N PHE A 109 18.03 -12.50 17.06
CA PHE A 109 17.03 -11.44 17.04
C PHE A 109 17.57 -10.15 16.39
N LYS A 110 18.80 -9.73 16.73
CA LYS A 110 19.46 -8.57 16.12
C LYS A 110 19.61 -8.75 14.60
N LYS A 111 19.95 -9.95 14.15
CA LYS A 111 20.08 -10.29 12.72
C LYS A 111 18.74 -10.29 11.98
N LEU A 112 17.69 -10.84 12.61
CA LEU A 112 16.33 -10.85 12.07
C LEU A 112 15.78 -9.44 11.85
N CYS A 113 15.93 -8.57 12.86
CA CYS A 113 15.44 -7.21 12.81
C CYS A 113 16.24 -6.36 11.82
N GLY A 114 17.57 -6.43 11.89
CA GLY A 114 18.45 -5.50 11.22
C GLY A 114 18.51 -4.12 11.91
N PRO A 115 19.54 -3.31 11.64
CA PRO A 115 19.83 -2.09 12.40
C PRO A 115 18.72 -1.04 12.34
N GLU A 116 18.04 -0.91 11.20
CA GLU A 116 16.99 0.09 10.99
C GLU A 116 15.71 -0.20 11.76
N ALA A 117 15.39 -1.48 11.98
CA ALA A 117 14.18 -1.88 12.70
C ALA A 117 14.34 -1.80 14.22
N LEU A 118 15.57 -1.71 14.74
CA LEU A 118 15.83 -1.69 16.19
C LEU A 118 15.20 -0.51 16.91
N LYS A 119 15.01 0.64 16.24
CA LYS A 119 14.28 1.79 16.78
C LYS A 119 12.81 1.53 17.08
N HIS A 120 12.27 0.42 16.57
CA HIS A 120 10.90 -0.04 16.79
C HIS A 120 10.81 -1.20 17.80
N VAL A 121 11.93 -1.56 18.43
CA VAL A 121 12.00 -2.60 19.47
C VAL A 121 11.88 -1.96 20.84
N VAL A 122 10.97 -2.51 21.65
CA VAL A 122 10.90 -2.26 23.10
C VAL A 122 11.40 -3.51 23.82
N LEU A 123 12.51 -3.33 24.52
CA LEU A 123 13.15 -4.31 25.39
C LEU A 123 12.44 -4.28 26.75
N VAL A 124 11.90 -5.42 27.18
CA VAL A 124 11.09 -5.50 28.39
C VAL A 124 11.75 -6.44 29.40
N THR A 125 12.03 -5.92 30.58
CA THR A 125 12.43 -6.75 31.72
C THR A 125 11.20 -7.23 32.49
N THR A 126 11.11 -8.52 32.79
CA THR A 126 9.96 -9.16 33.47
C THR A 126 10.40 -9.82 34.78
N MET A 127 9.42 -10.26 35.59
CA MET A 127 9.63 -10.98 36.87
C MET A 127 10.31 -10.15 37.97
N TRP A 128 10.02 -8.84 38.00
CA TRP A 128 10.54 -7.92 39.02
C TRP A 128 10.07 -8.25 40.44
N GLU A 129 8.94 -8.94 40.58
CA GLU A 129 8.40 -9.39 41.86
C GLU A 129 9.21 -10.51 42.52
N LEU A 130 10.14 -11.13 41.79
CA LEU A 130 10.96 -12.26 42.25
C LEU A 130 12.40 -11.87 42.61
N VAL A 131 12.78 -10.59 42.46
CA VAL A 131 14.13 -10.11 42.77
C VAL A 131 14.05 -8.82 43.58
N ASP A 132 15.02 -8.58 44.44
CA ASP A 132 15.11 -7.30 45.15
C ASP A 132 15.48 -6.16 44.17
N GLU A 133 14.93 -4.97 44.41
CA GLU A 133 15.05 -3.84 43.48
C GLU A 133 16.50 -3.48 43.15
N LYS A 134 17.39 -3.58 44.14
CA LYS A 134 18.82 -3.28 43.97
C LYS A 134 19.47 -4.26 42.99
N THR A 135 19.35 -5.56 43.25
CA THR A 135 19.89 -6.60 42.36
C THR A 135 19.28 -6.50 40.96
N GLY A 136 17.97 -6.27 40.87
CA GLY A 136 17.29 -6.10 39.58
C GLY A 136 17.82 -4.91 38.78
N LEU A 137 18.10 -3.79 39.44
CA LEU A 137 18.65 -2.59 38.80
C LEU A 137 20.10 -2.79 38.36
N GLU A 138 20.93 -3.45 39.16
CA GLU A 138 22.31 -3.81 38.80
C GLU A 138 22.33 -4.69 37.52
N ARG A 139 21.47 -5.71 37.45
CA ARG A 139 21.34 -6.58 36.28
C ARG A 139 20.81 -5.84 35.05
N GLN A 140 19.81 -4.97 35.23
CA GLN A 140 19.31 -4.14 34.14
C GLN A 140 20.42 -3.22 33.61
N THR A 141 21.22 -2.63 34.50
CA THR A 141 22.36 -1.78 34.13
C THR A 141 23.40 -2.56 33.33
N GLU A 142 23.69 -3.81 33.71
CA GLU A 142 24.57 -4.70 32.95
C GLU A 142 24.02 -4.94 31.53
N LEU A 143 22.72 -5.23 31.40
CA LEU A 143 22.07 -5.40 30.09
C LEU A 143 22.21 -4.14 29.22
N GLU A 144 21.99 -2.97 29.81
CA GLU A 144 22.03 -1.66 29.14
C GLU A 144 23.43 -1.25 28.68
N THR A 145 24.43 -1.49 29.53
CA THR A 145 25.80 -0.97 29.31
C THR A 145 26.66 -1.92 28.48
N THR A 146 26.33 -3.20 28.44
CA THR A 146 27.09 -4.20 27.67
C THR A 146 26.66 -4.17 26.20
N GLU A 147 27.58 -3.84 25.30
CA GLU A 147 27.32 -3.71 23.86
C GLU A 147 26.79 -5.01 23.25
N ASP A 148 27.38 -6.15 23.64
CA ASP A 148 26.94 -7.49 23.21
C ASP A 148 25.51 -7.82 23.68
N PHE A 149 25.03 -7.16 24.74
CA PHE A 149 23.66 -7.29 25.25
C PHE A 149 22.75 -6.22 24.61
N TRP A 150 22.14 -5.34 25.38
CA TRP A 150 21.21 -4.34 24.87
C TRP A 150 21.88 -3.04 24.45
N GLY A 151 23.12 -2.78 24.88
CA GLY A 151 23.83 -1.54 24.58
C GLY A 151 23.85 -1.18 23.09
N TYR A 152 24.16 -2.15 22.21
CA TYR A 152 24.08 -1.94 20.76
C TYR A 152 22.66 -1.54 20.30
N MET A 153 21.62 -2.21 20.79
CA MET A 153 20.23 -1.94 20.40
C MET A 153 19.76 -0.56 20.88
N LEU A 154 20.15 -0.16 22.09
CA LEU A 154 19.88 1.17 22.64
C LEU A 154 20.55 2.26 21.81
N SER A 155 21.81 2.05 21.39
CA SER A 155 22.51 2.97 20.49
C SER A 155 21.81 3.15 19.13
N LYS A 156 20.97 2.18 18.73
CA LYS A 156 20.16 2.20 17.50
C LYS A 156 18.72 2.66 17.74
N GLY A 157 18.38 3.09 18.97
CA GLY A 157 17.10 3.71 19.30
C GLY A 157 16.06 2.78 19.92
N SER A 158 16.42 1.53 20.29
CA SER A 158 15.52 0.69 21.09
C SER A 158 15.22 1.34 22.44
N ARG A 159 14.06 1.01 23.01
CA ARG A 159 13.61 1.52 24.32
C ARG A 159 13.58 0.40 25.35
N ILE A 160 13.67 0.74 26.63
CA ILE A 160 13.53 -0.23 27.73
C ILE A 160 12.30 0.10 28.56
N GLU A 161 11.59 -0.94 28.95
CA GLU A 161 10.47 -0.87 29.88
C GLU A 161 10.53 -2.00 30.92
N LYS A 162 9.87 -1.79 32.06
CA LYS A 162 9.73 -2.78 33.13
C LYS A 162 8.30 -3.31 33.15
N HIS A 163 8.14 -4.63 33.08
CA HIS A 163 6.86 -5.27 33.34
C HIS A 163 6.80 -5.76 34.79
N MET A 164 5.94 -5.13 35.58
CA MET A 164 5.80 -5.34 37.02
C MET A 164 4.75 -6.42 37.34
N ASN A 165 4.56 -7.38 36.43
CA ASN A 165 3.57 -8.46 36.52
C ASN A 165 2.16 -7.97 36.90
N ASN A 166 1.74 -6.84 36.30
CA ASN A 166 0.42 -6.26 36.51
C ASN A 166 -0.14 -5.60 35.24
N PRO A 167 -1.49 -5.47 35.13
CA PRO A 167 -2.13 -4.87 33.96
C PRO A 167 -1.68 -3.45 33.67
N GLN A 168 -1.39 -2.64 34.69
CA GLN A 168 -1.01 -1.24 34.54
C GLN A 168 0.32 -1.10 33.78
N SER A 169 1.33 -1.88 34.16
CA SER A 169 2.62 -1.92 33.46
C SER A 169 2.49 -2.50 32.05
N ALA A 170 1.66 -3.53 31.84
CA ALA A 170 1.40 -4.07 30.51
C ALA A 170 0.75 -3.01 29.59
N HIS A 171 -0.30 -2.33 30.05
CA HIS A 171 -0.93 -1.24 29.31
C HIS A 171 0.03 -0.08 29.04
N HIS A 172 0.89 0.25 30.00
CA HIS A 172 1.93 1.25 29.81
C HIS A 172 2.89 0.87 28.66
N ILE A 173 3.39 -0.36 28.66
CA ILE A 173 4.26 -0.89 27.60
C ILE A 173 3.56 -0.82 26.24
N ILE A 174 2.33 -1.32 26.14
CA ILE A 174 1.56 -1.27 24.88
C ILE A 174 1.29 0.18 24.46
N SER A 175 1.04 1.09 25.39
CA SER A 175 0.81 2.51 25.09
C SER A 175 1.99 3.20 24.41
N ARG A 176 3.21 2.67 24.54
CA ARG A 176 4.39 3.17 23.82
C ARG A 176 4.27 3.01 22.31
N PHE A 177 3.55 2.00 21.84
CA PHE A 177 3.25 1.82 20.42
C PHE A 177 2.03 2.63 19.98
N MET A 178 1.19 3.08 20.92
CA MET A 178 -0.05 3.82 20.64
C MET A 178 0.14 5.35 20.67
N SER A 179 1.04 5.88 21.50
CA SER A 179 1.26 7.34 21.65
C SER A 179 1.89 8.00 20.42
N HIS A 180 2.44 7.20 19.50
CA HIS A 180 3.03 7.62 18.23
C HIS A 180 2.16 7.31 17.01
N TYR A 181 0.83 7.19 17.16
CA TYR A 181 -0.14 7.00 16.06
C TYR A 181 -0.27 8.23 15.13
N ARG A 182 0.86 8.74 14.64
CA ARG A 182 1.03 9.27 13.28
C ARG A 182 1.34 8.05 12.40
N PRO A 183 1.02 8.05 11.09
CA PRO A 183 1.38 6.94 10.21
C PRO A 183 2.91 6.83 10.18
N THR A 184 3.44 5.96 11.04
CA THR A 184 4.85 5.63 11.11
C THR A 184 5.08 4.65 9.98
N THR A 185 6.17 4.85 9.24
CA THR A 185 6.62 3.91 8.22
C THR A 185 6.57 2.50 8.82
N PRO A 186 5.86 1.55 8.20
CA PRO A 186 5.73 0.20 8.71
C PRO A 186 7.11 -0.42 8.96
N VAL A 187 7.24 -1.17 10.04
CA VAL A 187 8.52 -1.79 10.42
C VAL A 187 8.88 -2.83 9.36
N LEU A 188 9.89 -2.54 8.55
CA LEU A 188 10.48 -3.49 7.62
C LEU A 188 11.67 -4.15 8.29
N LEU A 189 11.53 -5.45 8.60
CA LEU A 189 12.63 -6.23 9.15
C LEU A 189 13.60 -6.64 8.03
N ALA A 190 14.88 -6.80 8.38
CA ALA A 190 15.89 -7.25 7.44
C ALA A 190 15.50 -8.57 6.78
N ILE A 191 15.00 -9.54 7.55
CA ILE A 191 14.58 -10.83 6.99
C ILE A 191 13.42 -10.71 5.98
N GLN A 192 12.49 -9.78 6.20
CA GLN A 192 11.38 -9.54 5.27
C GLN A 192 11.89 -8.90 3.98
N ASP A 193 12.75 -7.90 4.08
CA ASP A 193 13.37 -7.26 2.90
C ASP A 193 14.23 -8.26 2.11
N GLU A 194 15.02 -9.08 2.80
CA GLU A 194 15.88 -10.08 2.18
C GLU A 194 15.09 -11.18 1.47
N MET A 195 14.10 -11.77 2.12
CA MET A 195 13.37 -12.92 1.56
C MET A 195 12.27 -12.53 0.57
N VAL A 196 11.63 -11.36 0.76
CA VAL A 196 10.51 -10.91 -0.09
C VAL A 196 11.01 -9.99 -1.20
N ASN A 197 11.65 -8.86 -0.85
CA ASN A 197 12.02 -7.84 -1.84
C ASN A 197 13.27 -8.23 -2.64
N LYS A 198 14.27 -8.83 -1.99
CA LYS A 198 15.53 -9.27 -2.61
C LYS A 198 15.52 -10.73 -3.05
N ASN A 199 14.42 -11.44 -2.79
CA ASN A 199 14.20 -12.84 -3.18
C ASN A 199 15.34 -13.79 -2.76
N LYS A 200 15.96 -13.55 -1.60
CA LYS A 200 16.95 -14.44 -0.99
C LYS A 200 16.29 -15.64 -0.33
N ASN A 201 16.98 -16.77 -0.33
CA ASN A 201 16.61 -17.90 0.52
C ASN A 201 16.99 -17.65 1.97
N LEU A 202 16.38 -18.38 2.91
CA LEU A 202 16.61 -18.18 4.36
C LEU A 202 18.08 -18.36 4.76
N ASP A 203 18.80 -19.30 4.15
CA ASP A 203 20.23 -19.54 4.33
C ASP A 203 21.11 -18.38 3.81
N GLU A 204 20.64 -17.63 2.82
CA GLU A 204 21.35 -16.48 2.26
C GLU A 204 21.13 -15.18 3.04
N THR A 205 20.11 -15.16 3.92
CA THR A 205 19.80 -14.03 4.81
C THR A 205 20.90 -13.83 5.85
N GLU A 206 20.99 -12.63 6.39
CA GLU A 206 21.92 -12.33 7.48
C GLU A 206 21.63 -13.16 8.75
N ALA A 207 20.35 -13.49 8.98
CA ALA A 207 19.96 -14.38 10.07
C ALA A 207 20.40 -15.83 9.81
N GLY A 208 20.16 -16.37 8.61
CA GLY A 208 20.58 -17.71 8.22
C GLY A 208 22.09 -17.92 8.30
N LYS A 209 22.87 -16.99 7.71
CA LYS A 209 24.34 -17.00 7.79
C LYS A 209 24.83 -16.85 9.23
N GLY A 210 24.16 -16.04 10.03
CA GLY A 210 24.43 -15.90 11.45
C GLY A 210 24.30 -17.22 12.20
N LEU A 211 23.19 -17.94 11.98
CA LEU A 211 22.95 -19.26 12.57
C LEU A 211 23.98 -20.29 12.11
N GLU A 212 24.28 -20.35 10.81
CA GLU A 212 25.29 -21.27 10.28
C GLU A 212 26.67 -21.01 10.90
N GLY A 213 27.06 -19.74 11.05
CA GLY A 213 28.30 -19.36 11.72
C GLY A 213 28.36 -19.82 13.18
N VAL A 214 27.24 -19.76 13.91
CA VAL A 214 27.18 -20.27 15.29
C VAL A 214 27.29 -21.79 15.33
N LEU A 215 26.54 -22.50 14.48
CA LEU A 215 26.58 -23.96 14.37
C LEU A 215 27.98 -24.45 13.96
N ALA A 216 28.65 -23.74 13.06
CA ALA A 216 30.01 -24.06 12.63
C ALA A 216 31.02 -23.95 13.79
N LYS A 217 30.94 -22.90 14.60
CA LYS A 217 31.80 -22.73 15.79
C LYS A 217 31.55 -23.81 16.84
N GLU A 218 30.29 -24.15 17.10
CA GLU A 218 29.94 -25.24 18.01
C GLU A 218 30.50 -26.59 17.52
N ARG A 219 30.39 -26.86 16.20
CA ARG A 219 30.95 -28.06 15.58
C ARG A 219 32.47 -28.13 15.72
N GLU A 220 33.18 -27.03 15.49
CA GLU A 220 34.64 -26.99 15.69
C GLU A 220 35.05 -27.20 17.14
N ARG A 221 34.26 -26.69 18.09
CA ARG A 221 34.49 -26.95 19.51
C ARG A 221 34.32 -28.43 19.83
N PHE A 222 33.21 -29.06 19.44
CA PHE A 222 33.00 -30.49 19.69
C PHE A 222 34.03 -31.37 19.00
N LYS A 223 34.49 -31.02 17.79
CA LYS A 223 35.60 -31.73 17.13
C LYS A 223 36.88 -31.69 17.97
N ARG A 224 37.25 -30.50 18.48
CA ARG A 224 38.42 -30.35 19.34
C ARG A 224 38.29 -31.13 20.64
N ASP A 225 37.14 -31.04 21.30
CA ASP A 225 36.88 -31.78 22.55
C ASP A 225 36.98 -33.30 22.32
N LEU A 226 36.50 -33.77 21.17
CA LEU A 226 36.56 -35.18 20.79
C LEU A 226 37.98 -35.63 20.44
N ASP A 227 38.76 -34.80 19.74
CA ASP A 227 40.17 -35.09 19.43
C ASP A 227 41.02 -35.12 20.71
N LEU A 228 40.77 -34.20 21.66
CA LEU A 228 41.41 -34.20 22.98
C LEU A 228 41.04 -35.44 23.79
N ALA A 229 39.74 -35.76 23.89
CA ALA A 229 39.29 -36.95 24.59
C ALA A 229 39.82 -38.25 23.95
N ARG A 230 40.11 -38.26 22.64
CA ARG A 230 40.79 -39.39 21.97
C ARG A 230 42.25 -39.53 22.38
N GLN A 231 42.96 -38.42 22.54
CA GLN A 231 44.35 -38.41 23.01
C GLN A 231 44.43 -38.87 24.47
N GLU A 232 43.61 -38.28 25.35
CA GLU A 232 43.55 -38.66 26.76
C GLU A 232 43.15 -40.13 26.95
N MET A 233 42.29 -40.66 26.09
CA MET A 233 41.92 -42.09 26.11
C MET A 233 43.11 -43.00 25.79
N GLN A 234 43.96 -42.61 24.83
CA GLN A 234 45.17 -43.37 24.51
C GLN A 234 46.15 -43.38 25.69
N GLU A 235 46.29 -42.26 26.38
CA GLU A 235 47.13 -42.14 27.59
C GLU A 235 46.57 -42.98 28.75
N ALA A 236 45.26 -42.95 28.98
CA ALA A 236 44.60 -43.76 30.00
C ALA A 236 44.68 -45.27 29.71
N ILE A 237 44.64 -45.68 28.43
CA ILE A 237 44.92 -47.05 27.99
C ILE A 237 46.36 -47.46 28.30
N ALA A 238 47.33 -46.59 28.00
CA ALA A 238 48.74 -46.83 28.29
C ALA A 238 49.01 -46.93 29.81
N ALA A 239 48.34 -46.10 30.61
CA ALA A 239 48.43 -46.07 32.07
C ALA A 239 47.61 -47.18 32.77
N ARG A 240 46.80 -47.96 32.02
CA ARG A 240 45.86 -48.98 32.54
C ARG A 240 44.86 -48.45 33.57
N ASP A 241 44.51 -47.18 33.50
CA ASP A 241 43.50 -46.56 34.37
C ASP A 241 42.10 -46.81 33.80
N LYS A 242 41.39 -47.79 34.37
CA LYS A 242 40.05 -48.17 33.92
C LYS A 242 38.99 -47.10 34.22
N GLU A 243 39.13 -46.35 35.30
CA GLU A 243 38.13 -45.35 35.71
C GLU A 243 38.17 -44.16 34.74
N SER A 244 39.37 -43.66 34.44
CA SER A 244 39.58 -42.62 33.43
C SER A 244 39.14 -43.07 32.03
N GLN A 245 39.39 -44.33 31.65
CA GLN A 245 38.93 -44.90 30.39
C GLN A 245 37.40 -44.89 30.26
N GLU A 246 36.68 -45.32 31.30
CA GLU A 246 35.21 -45.34 31.27
C GLU A 246 34.61 -43.93 31.17
N GLU A 247 35.17 -42.96 31.91
CA GLU A 247 34.69 -41.58 31.87
C GLU A 247 34.99 -40.91 30.52
N LEU A 248 36.19 -41.08 29.97
CA LEU A 248 36.55 -40.58 28.64
C LEU A 248 35.70 -41.20 27.52
N MET A 249 35.35 -42.49 27.65
CA MET A 249 34.45 -43.16 26.71
C MET A 249 33.04 -42.56 26.74
N ARG A 250 32.53 -42.19 27.93
CA ARG A 250 31.25 -41.47 28.04
C ARG A 250 31.32 -40.08 27.42
N GLN A 251 32.42 -39.35 27.64
CA GLN A 251 32.63 -38.02 27.07
C GLN A 251 32.72 -38.07 25.54
N GLN A 252 33.46 -39.03 24.98
CA GLN A 252 33.51 -39.26 23.53
C GLN A 252 32.12 -39.58 22.97
N ALA A 253 31.39 -40.52 23.58
CA ALA A 253 30.05 -40.88 23.12
C ALA A 253 29.08 -39.69 23.18
N LEU A 254 29.19 -38.83 24.18
CA LEU A 254 28.39 -37.61 24.29
C LEU A 254 28.77 -36.59 23.21
N ALA A 255 30.06 -36.36 22.99
CA ALA A 255 30.56 -35.44 21.96
C ALA A 255 30.16 -35.90 20.56
N GLU A 256 30.27 -37.20 20.25
CA GLU A 256 29.82 -37.80 18.98
C GLU A 256 28.32 -37.61 18.76
N ARG A 257 27.50 -37.85 19.80
CA ARG A 257 26.05 -37.60 19.74
C ARG A 257 25.73 -36.13 19.48
N ASN A 258 26.44 -35.21 20.13
CA ASN A 258 26.24 -33.76 19.92
C ASN A 258 26.62 -33.33 18.50
N LEU A 259 27.70 -33.90 17.95
CA LEU A 259 28.19 -33.61 16.60
C LEU A 259 27.22 -34.14 15.52
N GLU A 260 26.68 -35.35 15.73
CA GLU A 260 25.62 -35.90 14.88
C GLU A 260 24.33 -35.08 14.96
N ARG A 261 23.94 -34.61 16.16
CA ARG A 261 22.78 -33.72 16.34
C ARG A 261 22.94 -32.41 15.55
N LEU A 262 24.11 -31.77 15.63
CA LEU A 262 24.40 -30.54 14.87
C LEU A 262 24.39 -30.80 13.36
N ARG A 263 24.91 -31.94 12.92
CA ARG A 263 24.90 -32.33 11.51
C ARG A 263 23.46 -32.49 10.99
N ARG A 264 22.59 -33.12 11.77
CA ARG A 264 21.16 -33.25 11.44
C ARG A 264 20.46 -31.90 11.36
N GLN A 265 20.68 -31.01 12.33
CA GLN A 265 20.12 -29.66 12.28
C GLN A 265 20.56 -28.92 11.00
N GLN A 266 21.83 -29.05 10.60
CA GLN A 266 22.32 -28.43 9.37
C GLN A 266 21.67 -29.02 8.09
N GLU A 267 21.47 -30.33 8.05
CA GLU A 267 20.81 -31.00 6.91
C GLU A 267 19.31 -30.69 6.87
N GLU A 268 18.65 -30.61 8.03
CA GLU A 268 17.24 -30.22 8.18
C GLU A 268 17.01 -28.80 7.70
N ILE A 269 17.90 -27.85 8.02
CA ILE A 269 17.87 -26.49 7.47
C ILE A 269 17.91 -26.57 5.94
N LYS A 270 18.89 -27.26 5.37
CA LYS A 270 19.10 -27.32 3.91
C LYS A 270 17.92 -27.96 3.18
N THR A 271 17.50 -29.14 3.61
CA THR A 271 16.39 -29.90 2.99
C THR A 271 15.06 -29.17 3.12
N THR A 272 14.81 -28.54 4.28
CA THR A 272 13.64 -27.70 4.48
C THR A 272 13.65 -26.48 3.57
N MET A 273 14.82 -25.89 3.32
CA MET A 273 14.96 -24.73 2.46
C MET A 273 14.72 -25.08 0.99
N GLU A 274 15.18 -26.25 0.54
CA GLU A 274 14.85 -26.79 -0.78
C GLU A 274 13.35 -27.05 -0.94
N LYS A 275 12.68 -27.50 0.13
CA LYS A 275 11.23 -27.73 0.15
C LYS A 275 10.45 -26.41 0.08
N LEU A 276 10.79 -25.42 0.89
CA LEU A 276 10.18 -24.08 0.88
C LEU A 276 10.36 -23.39 -0.46
N HIS A 277 11.55 -23.52 -1.06
CA HIS A 277 11.84 -23.02 -2.41
C HIS A 277 10.94 -23.72 -3.43
N ARG A 278 10.89 -25.06 -3.42
CA ARG A 278 10.02 -25.83 -4.32
C ARG A 278 8.56 -25.42 -4.21
N GLU A 279 8.01 -25.33 -3.00
CA GLU A 279 6.62 -24.91 -2.76
C GLU A 279 6.35 -23.48 -3.28
N LYS A 280 7.30 -22.56 -3.09
CA LYS A 280 7.22 -21.19 -3.63
C LYS A 280 7.18 -21.19 -5.17
N TYR A 281 8.05 -21.98 -5.81
CA TYR A 281 8.12 -22.09 -7.27
C TYR A 281 6.89 -22.80 -7.86
N GLU A 282 6.41 -23.88 -7.23
CA GLU A 282 5.19 -24.59 -7.63
C GLU A 282 3.96 -23.69 -7.55
N LYS A 283 3.86 -22.87 -6.49
CA LYS A 283 2.78 -21.90 -6.35
C LYS A 283 2.84 -20.81 -7.43
N LEU A 284 4.04 -20.28 -7.70
CA LEU A 284 4.26 -19.29 -8.76
C LEU A 284 3.89 -19.86 -10.14
N GLU A 285 4.27 -21.10 -10.42
CA GLU A 285 3.96 -21.78 -11.67
C GLU A 285 2.45 -22.06 -11.81
N ALA A 286 1.78 -22.48 -10.73
CA ALA A 286 0.34 -22.70 -10.72
C ALA A 286 -0.44 -21.38 -10.95
N ASP A 287 0.01 -20.28 -10.34
CA ASP A 287 -0.59 -18.97 -10.54
C ASP A 287 -0.36 -18.45 -11.96
N TRP A 288 0.82 -18.71 -12.55
CA TRP A 288 1.11 -18.41 -13.95
C TRP A 288 0.21 -19.19 -14.91
N LYS A 289 0.07 -20.52 -14.72
CA LYS A 289 -0.83 -21.36 -15.54
C LYS A 289 -2.30 -20.93 -15.42
N LYS A 290 -2.76 -20.55 -14.23
CA LYS A 290 -4.11 -19.98 -14.03
C LYS A 290 -4.29 -18.67 -14.76
N MET A 291 -3.29 -17.80 -14.72
CA MET A 291 -3.30 -16.51 -15.42
C MET A 291 -3.35 -16.73 -16.94
N GLU A 292 -2.53 -17.64 -17.47
CA GLU A 292 -2.49 -18.01 -18.89
C GLU A 292 -3.82 -18.61 -19.36
N ALA A 293 -4.39 -19.56 -18.62
CA ALA A 293 -5.70 -20.13 -18.93
C ALA A 293 -6.83 -19.08 -18.94
N LYS A 294 -6.77 -18.12 -18.00
CA LYS A 294 -7.71 -16.99 -17.94
C LYS A 294 -7.52 -16.05 -19.14
N ASN A 295 -6.28 -15.83 -19.58
CA ASN A 295 -5.98 -14.99 -20.73
C ASN A 295 -6.44 -15.66 -22.03
N ASN A 296 -6.13 -16.94 -22.23
CA ASN A 296 -6.56 -17.71 -23.41
C ASN A 296 -8.09 -17.81 -23.51
N LYS A 297 -8.79 -17.97 -22.38
CA LYS A 297 -10.27 -17.96 -22.36
C LYS A 297 -10.83 -16.59 -22.75
N LYS A 298 -10.23 -15.50 -22.26
CA LYS A 298 -10.60 -14.13 -22.66
C LYS A 298 -10.34 -13.88 -24.14
N GLU A 299 -9.21 -14.35 -24.66
CA GLU A 299 -8.84 -14.19 -26.07
C GLU A 299 -9.79 -14.95 -27.00
N ALA A 300 -10.15 -16.19 -26.67
CA ALA A 300 -11.15 -16.96 -27.41
C ALA A 300 -12.54 -16.29 -27.41
N GLN A 301 -12.97 -15.74 -26.27
CA GLN A 301 -14.22 -14.98 -26.17
C GLN A 301 -14.18 -13.71 -27.03
N TRP A 302 -13.05 -12.99 -27.01
CA TRP A 302 -12.86 -11.78 -27.82
C TRP A 302 -12.88 -12.07 -29.33
N VAL A 303 -12.29 -13.19 -29.77
CA VAL A 303 -12.32 -13.61 -31.18
C VAL A 303 -13.75 -13.88 -31.65
N GLN A 304 -14.57 -14.60 -30.85
CA GLN A 304 -15.97 -14.85 -31.19
C GLN A 304 -16.80 -13.56 -31.27
N GLU A 305 -16.65 -12.68 -30.28
CA GLU A 305 -17.39 -11.41 -30.23
C GLU A 305 -17.01 -10.49 -31.41
N LYS A 306 -15.73 -10.48 -31.80
CA LYS A 306 -15.23 -9.74 -32.97
C LYS A 306 -15.81 -10.27 -34.29
N GLU A 307 -15.99 -11.58 -34.45
CA GLU A 307 -16.63 -12.17 -35.63
C GLU A 307 -18.10 -11.76 -35.74
N GLU A 308 -18.83 -11.76 -34.61
CA GLU A 308 -20.22 -11.29 -34.57
C GLU A 308 -20.37 -9.79 -34.90
N LEU A 309 -19.49 -8.95 -34.34
CA LEU A 309 -19.46 -7.51 -34.60
C LEU A 309 -19.13 -7.20 -36.07
N ASN A 310 -18.17 -7.90 -36.67
CA ASN A 310 -17.87 -7.75 -38.09
C ASN A 310 -19.04 -8.14 -38.99
N GLY A 311 -19.81 -9.16 -38.62
CA GLY A 311 -21.07 -9.51 -39.30
C GLY A 311 -22.08 -8.36 -39.25
N LYS A 312 -22.25 -7.73 -38.08
CA LYS A 312 -23.14 -6.57 -37.88
C LYS A 312 -22.68 -5.33 -38.65
N ILE A 313 -21.39 -4.99 -38.62
CA ILE A 313 -20.79 -3.86 -39.36
C ILE A 313 -20.98 -4.04 -40.88
N THR A 314 -20.81 -5.26 -41.39
CA THR A 314 -21.04 -5.56 -42.81
C THR A 314 -22.50 -5.31 -43.22
N SER A 315 -23.46 -5.70 -42.37
CA SER A 315 -24.88 -5.44 -42.60
C SER A 315 -25.23 -3.94 -42.54
N LEU A 316 -24.64 -3.18 -41.61
CA LEU A 316 -24.87 -1.75 -41.41
C LEU A 316 -24.22 -0.89 -42.50
N SER A 317 -23.00 -1.23 -42.94
CA SER A 317 -22.31 -0.53 -44.02
C SER A 317 -23.06 -0.66 -45.36
N THR A 318 -23.67 -1.82 -45.62
CA THR A 318 -24.55 -2.05 -46.77
C THR A 318 -25.81 -1.14 -46.69
N ARG A 319 -26.30 -0.87 -45.48
CA ARG A 319 -27.44 0.02 -45.22
C ARG A 319 -27.05 1.50 -45.35
N MET A 320 -25.84 1.87 -44.94
CA MET A 320 -25.34 3.25 -44.98
C MET A 320 -24.87 3.70 -46.37
N LYS A 321 -24.34 2.80 -47.22
CA LYS A 321 -24.01 3.13 -48.62
C LYS A 321 -25.22 3.58 -49.44
N LYS A 322 -26.44 3.21 -49.01
CA LYS A 322 -27.70 3.72 -49.59
C LYS A 322 -28.05 5.16 -49.16
N SER A 323 -27.34 5.74 -48.18
CA SER A 323 -27.75 7.00 -47.52
C SER A 323 -26.74 8.16 -47.63
N LYS A 324 -25.53 7.98 -48.16
CA LYS A 324 -24.50 9.03 -48.27
C LYS A 324 -24.21 9.41 -49.73
N THR A 325 -25.11 10.19 -50.31
CA THR A 325 -24.82 11.11 -51.43
C THR A 325 -25.04 12.53 -50.91
N HIS A 326 -24.03 13.16 -50.30
CA HIS A 326 -23.78 14.62 -50.30
C HIS A 326 -22.62 15.02 -49.36
N GLY A 327 -21.58 15.64 -49.96
CA GLY A 327 -20.82 16.77 -49.41
C GLY A 327 -19.69 16.51 -48.40
N GLN A 328 -18.43 16.67 -48.85
CA GLN A 328 -17.24 16.92 -48.03
C GLN A 328 -16.65 18.29 -48.39
N CYS A 329 -16.09 19.00 -47.40
CA CYS A 329 -15.21 20.14 -47.63
C CYS A 329 -14.06 20.11 -46.59
N GLU A 330 -12.82 20.24 -47.08
CA GLU A 330 -11.57 20.29 -46.33
C GLU A 330 -11.23 21.73 -45.93
N VAL A 331 -10.45 21.94 -44.86
CA VAL A 331 -9.86 23.25 -44.55
C VAL A 331 -8.42 23.13 -44.07
N GLU A 332 -7.56 23.97 -44.65
CA GLU A 332 -6.10 24.05 -44.49
C GLU A 332 -5.64 24.60 -43.14
N ALA A 333 -4.42 24.18 -42.75
CA ALA A 333 -3.79 24.45 -41.47
C ALA A 333 -3.13 25.84 -41.38
N ALA A 334 -3.62 26.70 -40.49
CA ALA A 334 -2.97 27.95 -40.10
C ALA A 334 -2.04 27.77 -38.89
N GLN A 335 -0.89 28.46 -38.90
CA GLN A 335 0.15 28.43 -37.86
C GLN A 335 -0.37 28.89 -36.48
N ILE A 336 -0.15 28.06 -35.45
CA ILE A 336 -0.67 28.26 -34.08
C ILE A 336 0.37 29.00 -33.20
N PRO A 337 0.02 30.16 -32.59
CA PRO A 337 0.91 30.90 -31.69
C PRO A 337 1.08 30.24 -30.30
N ALA A 338 2.10 30.70 -29.57
CA ALA A 338 2.66 30.11 -28.35
C ALA A 338 1.63 29.72 -27.25
N TRP A 339 1.51 28.41 -26.99
CA TRP A 339 1.09 27.73 -25.75
C TRP A 339 0.26 28.56 -24.74
N ASP A 340 -1.01 28.84 -25.04
CA ASP A 340 -1.96 29.44 -24.09
C ASP A 340 -2.29 28.47 -22.93
N ARG A 341 -2.69 29.01 -21.77
CA ARG A 341 -2.81 28.34 -20.46
C ARG A 341 -4.09 27.52 -20.27
N THR A 342 -4.95 27.39 -21.27
CA THR A 342 -6.31 26.86 -21.10
C THR A 342 -6.48 25.51 -21.77
N THR A 343 -6.14 24.47 -21.02
CA THR A 343 -6.40 23.08 -21.38
C THR A 343 -7.19 22.45 -20.24
N SER A 344 -8.23 21.70 -20.57
CA SER A 344 -9.00 20.90 -19.62
C SER A 344 -9.45 19.64 -20.34
N LEU A 345 -9.10 18.49 -19.79
CA LEU A 345 -9.55 17.19 -20.27
C LEU A 345 -10.37 16.53 -19.17
N SER A 346 -11.46 15.85 -19.55
CA SER A 346 -12.27 15.07 -18.62
C SER A 346 -12.94 13.92 -19.36
N ILE A 347 -12.93 12.73 -18.75
CA ILE A 347 -13.50 11.50 -19.31
C ILE A 347 -14.28 10.80 -18.19
N ARG A 348 -15.51 10.39 -18.51
CA ARG A 348 -16.41 9.65 -17.64
C ARG A 348 -17.22 8.65 -18.47
N GLY A 349 -16.72 7.43 -18.57
CA GLY A 349 -17.29 6.38 -19.41
C GLY A 349 -17.40 6.85 -20.86
N GLN A 350 -18.63 7.00 -21.35
CA GLN A 350 -18.90 7.51 -22.71
C GLN A 350 -18.95 9.03 -22.80
N ASP A 351 -19.05 9.74 -21.68
CA ASP A 351 -19.04 11.20 -21.65
C ASP A 351 -17.61 11.72 -21.58
N TRP A 352 -17.32 12.80 -22.31
CA TRP A 352 -16.01 13.40 -22.37
C TRP A 352 -16.08 14.88 -22.72
N ALA A 353 -15.03 15.62 -22.33
CA ALA A 353 -14.90 17.03 -22.57
C ALA A 353 -13.44 17.43 -22.75
N PHE A 354 -13.14 18.08 -23.88
CA PHE A 354 -11.84 18.62 -24.24
C PHE A 354 -11.96 20.11 -24.51
N ILE A 355 -11.49 20.94 -23.58
CA ILE A 355 -11.55 22.40 -23.68
C ILE A 355 -10.16 22.95 -23.97
N GLY A 356 -10.06 23.67 -25.07
CA GLY A 356 -8.82 24.18 -25.62
C GLY A 356 -8.97 25.60 -26.13
N PRO A 357 -7.84 26.27 -26.40
CA PRO A 357 -7.85 27.68 -26.76
C PRO A 357 -8.49 27.98 -28.11
N TYR A 358 -8.42 27.05 -29.07
CA TYR A 358 -8.92 27.20 -30.45
C TYR A 358 -10.09 26.27 -30.74
N LEU A 359 -10.01 25.02 -30.29
CA LEU A 359 -11.07 24.03 -30.43
C LEU A 359 -11.48 23.52 -29.06
N SER A 360 -12.78 23.51 -28.79
CA SER A 360 -13.38 22.83 -27.66
C SER A 360 -14.41 21.84 -28.17
N LYS A 361 -14.39 20.61 -27.67
CA LYS A 361 -15.33 19.53 -28.02
C LYS A 361 -15.78 18.81 -26.76
N TRP A 362 -17.01 18.33 -26.76
CA TRP A 362 -17.55 17.51 -25.69
C TRP A 362 -18.64 16.59 -26.23
N SER A 363 -18.84 15.47 -25.56
CA SER A 363 -20.03 14.64 -25.65
C SER A 363 -20.44 14.34 -24.23
N ALA A 364 -21.62 14.81 -23.83
CA ALA A 364 -22.16 14.58 -22.50
C ALA A 364 -23.68 14.47 -22.59
N ALA A 365 -24.30 13.94 -21.53
CA ALA A 365 -25.76 13.94 -21.37
C ALA A 365 -26.41 15.25 -21.83
N GLU A 366 -27.61 15.16 -22.42
CA GLU A 366 -28.27 16.26 -23.13
C GLU A 366 -28.38 17.54 -22.28
N GLU A 367 -28.68 17.40 -20.98
CA GLU A 367 -28.76 18.53 -20.04
C GLU A 367 -27.42 19.25 -19.88
N ILE A 368 -26.32 18.51 -19.71
CA ILE A 368 -24.97 19.07 -19.59
C ILE A 368 -24.58 19.78 -20.88
N SER A 369 -24.87 19.15 -22.03
CA SER A 369 -24.60 19.72 -23.34
C SER A 369 -25.40 21.01 -23.59
N LYS A 370 -26.67 21.09 -23.16
CA LYS A 370 -27.49 22.31 -23.22
C LYS A 370 -26.92 23.42 -22.34
N ASP A 371 -26.56 23.10 -21.11
CA ASP A 371 -25.99 24.07 -20.16
C ASP A 371 -24.67 24.66 -20.67
N ILE A 372 -23.74 23.79 -21.11
CA ILE A 372 -22.44 24.22 -21.67
C ILE A 372 -22.65 25.07 -22.93
N THR A 373 -23.55 24.65 -23.82
CA THR A 373 -23.84 25.38 -25.05
C THR A 373 -24.40 26.78 -24.73
N SER A 374 -25.29 26.88 -23.75
CA SER A 374 -25.82 28.17 -23.27
C SER A 374 -24.70 29.09 -22.76
N ILE A 375 -23.79 28.57 -21.94
CA ILE A 375 -22.63 29.32 -21.44
C ILE A 375 -21.73 29.77 -22.60
N SER A 376 -21.47 28.90 -23.56
CA SER A 376 -20.60 29.20 -24.71
C SER A 376 -21.18 30.24 -25.67
N LYS A 377 -22.50 30.39 -25.71
CA LYS A 377 -23.22 31.34 -26.56
C LYS A 377 -23.42 32.71 -25.92
N GLY A 378 -23.26 32.84 -24.60
CA GLY A 378 -23.38 34.14 -23.95
C GLY A 378 -22.19 35.05 -24.31
N ASP A 379 -22.50 36.28 -24.71
CA ASP A 379 -21.50 37.23 -25.23
C ASP A 379 -20.31 37.40 -24.26
N GLY A 380 -19.12 37.07 -24.76
CA GLY A 380 -17.86 37.26 -24.05
C GLY A 380 -17.52 36.23 -22.97
N PHE A 381 -18.23 35.10 -22.88
CA PHE A 381 -17.85 34.00 -21.99
C PHE A 381 -16.88 33.04 -22.68
N ARG A 382 -15.67 32.87 -22.11
CA ARG A 382 -14.71 31.84 -22.56
C ARG A 382 -14.60 30.76 -21.49
N ILE A 383 -15.03 29.53 -21.82
CA ILE A 383 -14.87 28.37 -20.95
C ILE A 383 -13.36 28.08 -20.79
N LYS A 384 -12.94 27.87 -19.55
CA LYS A 384 -11.54 27.65 -19.18
C LYS A 384 -11.30 26.25 -18.63
N LYS A 385 -12.25 25.71 -17.87
CA LYS A 385 -12.25 24.32 -17.42
C LYS A 385 -13.66 23.75 -17.47
N LEU A 386 -13.75 22.48 -17.86
CA LEU A 386 -14.94 21.66 -17.80
C LEU A 386 -14.49 20.29 -17.28
N VAL A 387 -15.06 19.87 -16.15
CA VAL A 387 -14.73 18.61 -15.48
C VAL A 387 -16.03 17.88 -15.18
N LEU A 388 -16.15 16.66 -15.68
CA LEU A 388 -17.26 15.74 -15.45
C LEU A 388 -17.03 15.03 -14.11
N GLY A 389 -18.08 14.87 -13.32
CA GLY A 389 -18.08 14.18 -12.03
C GLY A 389 -18.85 12.86 -12.08
N ASP A 390 -18.80 12.10 -11.00
CA ASP A 390 -19.26 10.72 -10.89
C ASP A 390 -20.75 10.50 -11.22
N GLY A 391 -21.63 11.41 -10.78
CA GLY A 391 -23.06 11.34 -11.10
C GLY A 391 -23.35 11.77 -12.54
N THR A 392 -24.36 11.18 -13.19
CA THR A 392 -24.70 11.42 -14.61
C THR A 392 -24.93 12.89 -14.96
N ASP A 393 -25.40 13.71 -14.02
CA ASP A 393 -25.61 15.16 -14.17
C ASP A 393 -24.56 16.01 -13.44
N SER A 394 -23.60 15.37 -12.77
CA SER A 394 -22.55 16.04 -12.00
C SER A 394 -21.45 16.53 -12.92
N TYR A 395 -21.25 17.83 -12.98
CA TYR A 395 -20.15 18.47 -13.70
C TYR A 395 -19.83 19.82 -13.07
N PHE A 396 -18.66 20.34 -13.42
CA PHE A 396 -18.24 21.69 -13.06
C PHE A 396 -17.64 22.41 -14.27
N THR A 397 -18.02 23.67 -14.44
CA THR A 397 -17.44 24.57 -15.43
C THR A 397 -16.93 25.84 -14.77
N HIS A 398 -15.77 26.28 -15.23
CA HIS A 398 -15.18 27.58 -14.91
C HIS A 398 -15.05 28.39 -16.20
N TYR A 399 -15.55 29.62 -16.20
CA TYR A 399 -15.51 30.52 -17.35
C TYR A 399 -15.27 31.97 -16.92
N HIS A 400 -14.69 32.76 -17.82
CA HIS A 400 -14.44 34.18 -17.59
C HIS A 400 -15.48 35.03 -18.33
N THR A 401 -15.89 36.13 -17.72
CA THR A 401 -16.77 37.13 -18.35
C THR A 401 -15.90 38.25 -18.92
N GLY A 402 -16.12 38.66 -20.18
CA GLY A 402 -15.23 39.54 -20.96
C GLY A 402 -15.03 40.99 -20.47
N TYR A 403 -15.35 41.33 -19.22
CA TYR A 403 -15.11 42.66 -18.66
C TYR A 403 -13.68 42.79 -18.13
N ILE A 404 -13.11 44.00 -18.21
CA ILE A 404 -11.73 44.39 -17.82
C ILE A 404 -11.38 44.00 -16.36
N LEU A 405 -12.37 43.66 -15.54
CA LEU A 405 -12.21 42.96 -14.27
C LEU A 405 -12.64 41.49 -14.46
N THR A 406 -11.68 40.60 -14.78
CA THR A 406 -11.94 39.17 -14.99
C THR A 406 -12.63 38.55 -13.77
N ARG A 407 -13.96 38.44 -13.78
CA ARG A 407 -14.72 37.72 -12.75
C ARG A 407 -14.79 36.25 -13.14
N CYS A 408 -14.35 35.37 -12.24
CA CYS A 408 -14.38 33.93 -12.39
C CYS A 408 -15.79 33.43 -12.01
N ASN A 409 -16.55 32.88 -12.96
CA ASN A 409 -17.87 32.30 -12.68
C ASN A 409 -17.83 30.78 -12.73
N TYR A 410 -18.70 30.19 -11.92
CA TYR A 410 -18.82 28.75 -11.76
C TYR A 410 -20.24 28.30 -12.09
N HIS A 411 -20.36 27.24 -12.88
CA HIS A 411 -21.64 26.61 -13.17
C HIS A 411 -21.49 25.09 -13.11
N GLY A 412 -22.47 24.40 -12.53
CA GLY A 412 -22.40 22.94 -12.40
C GLY A 412 -23.24 22.39 -11.25
N ARG A 413 -23.62 21.11 -11.36
CA ARG A 413 -24.40 20.39 -10.35
C ARG A 413 -23.52 19.64 -9.36
N VAL A 414 -22.54 20.34 -8.78
CA VAL A 414 -21.58 19.75 -7.83
C VAL A 414 -22.11 19.64 -6.40
N GLN A 415 -23.21 20.32 -6.06
CA GLN A 415 -23.68 20.39 -4.66
C GLN A 415 -24.05 19.03 -4.08
N GLN A 416 -24.70 18.15 -4.87
CA GLN A 416 -25.14 16.83 -4.41
C GLN A 416 -23.99 15.80 -4.44
N GLY A 417 -23.17 15.78 -5.50
CA GLY A 417 -22.06 14.83 -5.63
C GLY A 417 -20.78 15.22 -4.89
N TYR A 418 -20.51 16.52 -4.72
CA TYR A 418 -19.26 17.08 -4.19
C TYR A 418 -19.51 18.24 -3.22
N PRO A 419 -20.17 18.00 -2.07
CA PRO A 419 -20.58 19.06 -1.14
C PRO A 419 -19.39 19.89 -0.61
N GLY A 420 -18.26 19.25 -0.28
CA GLY A 420 -17.06 19.97 0.18
C GLY A 420 -16.47 20.90 -0.89
N LEU A 421 -16.52 20.50 -2.16
CA LEU A 421 -16.10 21.37 -3.27
C LEU A 421 -17.06 22.55 -3.42
N TYR A 422 -18.37 22.30 -3.32
CA TYR A 422 -19.39 23.34 -3.38
C TYR A 422 -19.23 24.37 -2.25
N GLU A 423 -18.96 23.93 -1.02
CA GLU A 423 -18.64 24.81 0.11
C GLU A 423 -17.38 25.63 -0.14
N PHE A 424 -16.30 25.01 -0.62
CA PHE A 424 -15.07 25.71 -0.95
C PHE A 424 -15.31 26.80 -2.00
N LEU A 425 -16.00 26.48 -3.09
CA LEU A 425 -16.31 27.44 -4.16
C LEU A 425 -17.21 28.57 -3.68
N ASN A 426 -18.21 28.28 -2.83
CA ASN A 426 -19.07 29.30 -2.24
C ASN A 426 -18.30 30.24 -1.32
N SER A 427 -17.33 29.73 -0.57
CA SER A 427 -16.44 30.56 0.24
C SER A 427 -15.53 31.48 -0.58
N LYS A 428 -15.46 31.28 -1.91
CA LYS A 428 -14.55 31.95 -2.86
C LYS A 428 -15.25 32.69 -4.01
N ARG A 429 -16.58 32.80 -3.98
CA ARG A 429 -17.41 33.34 -5.09
C ARG A 429 -16.76 34.53 -5.81
N GLY A 430 -16.34 34.29 -7.05
CA GLY A 430 -15.99 35.35 -8.01
C GLY A 430 -14.56 35.92 -7.97
N THR A 431 -13.70 35.54 -7.01
CA THR A 431 -12.42 36.26 -6.79
C THR A 431 -11.15 35.46 -7.09
N GLU A 432 -11.25 34.14 -7.19
CA GLU A 432 -10.12 33.26 -7.45
C GLU A 432 -10.45 32.35 -8.62
N CYS A 433 -9.47 32.04 -9.47
CA CYS A 433 -9.64 31.15 -10.62
C CYS A 433 -8.94 29.81 -10.34
N PRO A 434 -9.56 28.66 -10.66
CA PRO A 434 -8.95 27.34 -10.48
C PRO A 434 -7.75 27.16 -11.41
N LYS A 435 -6.58 26.91 -10.83
CA LYS A 435 -5.39 26.46 -11.57
C LYS A 435 -5.51 24.98 -11.92
N SER A 436 -5.97 24.19 -10.96
CA SER A 436 -6.19 22.76 -11.10
C SER A 436 -7.54 22.39 -10.50
N LEU A 437 -8.22 21.46 -11.16
CA LEU A 437 -9.49 20.91 -10.71
C LEU A 437 -9.65 19.50 -11.27
N SER A 438 -10.02 18.56 -10.42
CA SER A 438 -10.42 17.22 -10.80
C SER A 438 -11.56 16.74 -9.92
N LEU A 439 -12.46 15.97 -10.52
CA LEU A 439 -13.55 15.27 -9.86
C LEU A 439 -13.32 13.78 -10.06
N GLY A 440 -13.37 13.02 -8.98
CA GLY A 440 -13.21 11.57 -8.98
C GLY A 440 -14.46 10.86 -8.45
N PRO A 441 -14.43 9.52 -8.38
CA PRO A 441 -15.54 8.70 -7.88
C PRO A 441 -15.88 9.00 -6.41
N GLU A 442 -17.08 8.63 -5.97
CA GLU A 442 -17.55 8.72 -4.57
C GLU A 442 -17.44 10.14 -3.95
N GLY A 443 -17.52 11.17 -4.78
CA GLY A 443 -17.39 12.56 -4.33
C GLY A 443 -15.97 12.96 -3.96
N SER A 444 -14.95 12.21 -4.40
CA SER A 444 -13.54 12.61 -4.28
C SER A 444 -13.22 13.76 -5.22
N TYR A 445 -12.43 14.74 -4.79
CA TYR A 445 -12.10 15.89 -5.63
C TYR A 445 -10.78 16.52 -5.21
N PHE A 446 -10.21 17.30 -6.12
CA PHE A 446 -9.11 18.21 -5.82
C PHE A 446 -9.34 19.53 -6.55
N ILE A 447 -9.15 20.65 -5.85
CA ILE A 447 -9.14 21.99 -6.43
C ILE A 447 -7.96 22.78 -5.87
N ALA A 448 -7.22 23.45 -6.74
CA ALA A 448 -6.18 24.39 -6.35
C ALA A 448 -6.38 25.73 -7.06
N THR A 449 -6.40 26.80 -6.29
CA THR A 449 -6.38 28.19 -6.77
C THR A 449 -4.97 28.77 -6.61
N ARG A 450 -4.79 30.07 -6.89
CA ARG A 450 -3.52 30.74 -6.61
C ARG A 450 -3.20 30.81 -5.11
N LYS A 451 -4.21 30.78 -4.23
CA LYS A 451 -4.05 31.07 -2.79
C LYS A 451 -4.31 29.87 -1.89
N LYS A 452 -5.21 28.97 -2.27
CA LYS A 452 -5.59 27.80 -1.46
C LYS A 452 -5.84 26.57 -2.32
N SER A 453 -5.67 25.41 -1.73
CA SER A 453 -6.17 24.14 -2.25
C SER A 453 -7.24 23.57 -1.32
N SER A 454 -8.06 22.69 -1.84
CA SER A 454 -9.05 21.90 -1.11
C SER A 454 -9.20 20.57 -1.82
N PHE A 455 -9.37 19.50 -1.06
CA PHE A 455 -9.48 18.17 -1.60
C PHE A 455 -10.29 17.27 -0.69
N LYS A 456 -10.81 16.20 -1.28
CA LYS A 456 -11.36 15.05 -0.57
C LYS A 456 -10.86 13.81 -1.28
N CYS A 457 -10.12 12.96 -0.57
CA CYS A 457 -9.60 11.74 -1.16
C CYS A 457 -10.71 10.69 -1.33
N HIS A 458 -10.56 9.85 -2.35
CA HIS A 458 -11.33 8.61 -2.46
C HIS A 458 -10.97 7.67 -1.29
N ARG A 459 -11.90 6.83 -0.82
CA ARG A 459 -11.65 5.94 0.34
C ARG A 459 -10.51 4.94 0.08
N ASN A 460 -10.41 4.49 -1.17
CA ASN A 460 -9.37 3.56 -1.62
C ASN A 460 -8.12 4.28 -2.15
N ALA A 461 -8.09 5.61 -2.13
CA ALA A 461 -6.88 6.34 -2.52
C ALA A 461 -5.93 6.36 -1.31
N GLU A 462 -4.83 5.62 -1.42
CA GLU A 462 -3.73 5.57 -0.43
C GLU A 462 -2.89 6.84 -0.49
N ILE A 463 -3.53 8.00 -0.31
CA ILE A 463 -2.87 9.30 -0.30
C ILE A 463 -2.58 9.69 1.15
N ASP A 464 -1.31 9.63 1.53
CA ASP A 464 -0.80 10.16 2.80
C ASP A 464 -0.98 11.70 2.89
N PHE A 465 -0.66 12.30 4.04
CA PHE A 465 -0.80 13.73 4.41
C PHE A 465 -0.24 14.78 3.40
N GLN A 466 0.36 14.33 2.30
CA GLN A 466 0.96 15.10 1.21
C GLN A 466 -0.03 15.81 0.26
N ALA A 467 -1.32 15.44 0.25
CA ALA A 467 -2.31 16.09 -0.64
C ALA A 467 -2.44 17.62 -0.46
N GLY A 468 -2.12 18.14 0.74
CA GLY A 468 -2.08 19.59 1.00
C GLY A 468 -0.97 20.33 0.22
N PHE A 469 0.07 19.60 -0.19
CA PHE A 469 1.20 20.09 -1.00
C PHE A 469 1.09 19.71 -2.47
N ALA A 470 0.00 19.06 -2.88
CA ALA A 470 -0.26 18.79 -4.29
C ALA A 470 -0.53 20.09 -5.03
N SER A 471 0.06 20.22 -6.22
CA SER A 471 -0.26 21.28 -7.18
C SER A 471 -1.39 20.84 -8.12
N ARG A 472 -1.41 19.54 -8.48
CA ARG A 472 -2.44 18.89 -9.30
C ARG A 472 -2.69 17.47 -8.83
N ILE A 473 -3.93 17.02 -8.91
CA ILE A 473 -4.31 15.62 -8.77
C ILE A 473 -5.26 15.30 -9.92
N TRP A 474 -5.02 14.21 -10.63
CA TRP A 474 -5.92 13.63 -11.62
C TRP A 474 -6.48 12.34 -11.03
N TRP A 475 -7.79 12.29 -10.85
CA TRP A 475 -8.49 11.13 -10.35
C TRP A 475 -8.87 10.19 -11.50
N GLY A 476 -8.89 8.89 -11.21
CA GLY A 476 -9.42 7.86 -12.09
C GLY A 476 -10.25 6.83 -11.32
N PHE A 477 -10.48 5.71 -11.98
CA PHE A 477 -11.33 4.60 -11.53
C PHE A 477 -10.85 4.00 -10.21
N GLU A 478 -11.81 3.64 -9.35
CA GLU A 478 -11.59 3.02 -8.02
C GLU A 478 -10.60 3.76 -7.10
N GLY A 479 -10.47 5.08 -7.25
CA GLY A 479 -9.54 5.88 -6.46
C GLY A 479 -8.10 5.85 -6.94
N SER A 480 -7.86 5.37 -8.16
CA SER A 480 -6.60 5.58 -8.88
C SER A 480 -6.31 7.08 -9.02
N TYR A 481 -5.04 7.46 -8.93
CA TYR A 481 -4.66 8.85 -9.12
C TYR A 481 -3.25 9.02 -9.67
N VAL A 482 -3.06 10.16 -10.32
CA VAL A 482 -1.77 10.75 -10.63
C VAL A 482 -1.72 12.10 -9.93
N MET A 483 -0.70 12.33 -9.11
CA MET A 483 -0.54 13.53 -8.31
C MET A 483 0.79 14.19 -8.65
N GLU A 484 0.76 15.50 -8.86
CA GLU A 484 1.94 16.32 -9.01
C GLU A 484 2.05 17.26 -7.82
N MET A 485 3.20 17.22 -7.17
CA MET A 485 3.52 18.00 -5.99
C MET A 485 4.00 19.41 -6.37
N GLN A 486 4.05 20.33 -5.40
CA GLN A 486 4.56 21.70 -5.63
C GLN A 486 6.03 21.75 -6.05
N ASP A 487 6.83 20.76 -5.63
CA ASP A 487 8.23 20.59 -6.03
C ASP A 487 8.41 19.85 -7.37
N THR A 488 7.30 19.66 -8.11
CA THR A 488 7.24 18.95 -9.40
C THR A 488 7.46 17.44 -9.33
N THR A 489 7.55 16.86 -8.12
CA THR A 489 7.57 15.40 -7.98
C THR A 489 6.22 14.80 -8.36
N MET A 490 6.25 13.64 -9.01
CA MET A 490 5.07 12.89 -9.41
C MET A 490 4.86 11.69 -8.52
N VAL A 491 3.67 11.56 -7.96
CA VAL A 491 3.21 10.42 -7.16
C VAL A 491 2.08 9.75 -7.93
N VAL A 492 2.26 8.47 -8.24
CA VAL A 492 1.34 7.71 -9.11
C VAL A 492 0.88 6.47 -8.37
N ASN A 493 -0.43 6.27 -8.27
CA ASN A 493 -1.02 5.01 -7.85
C ASN A 493 -2.21 4.69 -8.74
N LEU A 494 -1.99 3.80 -9.72
CA LEU A 494 -3.01 3.42 -10.69
C LEU A 494 -3.80 2.18 -10.28
N ARG A 495 -3.52 1.57 -9.11
CA ARG A 495 -4.23 0.40 -8.57
C ARG A 495 -4.41 -0.77 -9.57
N GLY A 496 -3.46 -0.97 -10.48
CA GLY A 496 -3.52 -2.00 -11.52
C GLY A 496 -4.37 -1.63 -12.76
N HIS A 497 -4.91 -0.41 -12.81
CA HIS A 497 -5.60 0.18 -13.94
C HIS A 497 -4.65 0.99 -14.83
N TYR A 498 -5.10 1.35 -16.04
CA TYR A 498 -4.37 2.21 -16.99
C TYR A 498 -2.93 1.73 -17.23
N ALA A 499 -2.73 0.43 -17.49
CA ALA A 499 -1.41 -0.18 -17.59
C ALA A 499 -0.45 0.58 -18.53
N THR A 500 -0.92 0.97 -19.71
CA THR A 500 -0.09 1.68 -20.69
C THR A 500 0.22 3.14 -20.27
N LEU A 501 -0.64 3.78 -19.45
CA LEU A 501 -0.34 5.07 -18.83
C LEU A 501 0.81 4.90 -17.83
N GLY A 502 0.76 3.88 -16.98
CA GLY A 502 1.80 3.56 -16.00
C GLY A 502 3.17 3.38 -16.67
N GLU A 503 3.24 2.57 -17.73
CA GLU A 503 4.47 2.39 -18.52
C GLU A 503 5.00 3.70 -19.10
N THR A 504 4.10 4.57 -19.57
CA THR A 504 4.48 5.85 -20.17
C THR A 504 5.08 6.79 -19.15
N LEU A 505 4.47 6.88 -17.97
CA LEU A 505 4.95 7.72 -16.89
C LEU A 505 6.31 7.22 -16.35
N LEU A 506 6.54 5.90 -16.36
CA LEU A 506 7.84 5.30 -16.01
C LEU A 506 8.93 5.59 -17.07
N GLN A 507 8.59 5.61 -18.36
CA GLN A 507 9.54 5.89 -19.43
C GLN A 507 9.86 7.39 -19.59
N LYS A 508 8.92 8.27 -19.22
CA LYS A 508 8.99 9.73 -19.44
C LYS A 508 9.08 10.51 -18.13
N THR A 509 9.81 10.01 -17.14
CA THR A 509 9.95 10.62 -15.80
C THR A 509 10.49 12.06 -15.81
N ASN A 510 11.23 12.46 -16.84
CA ASN A 510 11.80 13.81 -16.98
C ASN A 510 10.92 14.80 -17.78
N VAL A 511 9.73 14.38 -18.22
CA VAL A 511 8.83 15.22 -19.02
C VAL A 511 7.60 15.57 -18.20
N LYS A 512 7.28 16.86 -18.10
CA LYS A 512 6.13 17.34 -17.35
C LYS A 512 4.81 17.07 -18.07
N ILE A 513 3.79 16.75 -17.28
CA ILE A 513 2.42 16.61 -17.78
C ILE A 513 1.84 17.99 -18.06
N LYS A 514 1.36 18.22 -19.28
CA LYS A 514 0.59 19.41 -19.61
C LYS A 514 -0.84 19.27 -19.09
N GLU A 515 -1.51 18.17 -19.43
CA GLU A 515 -2.84 17.82 -18.94
C GLU A 515 -3.05 16.30 -19.03
N LEU A 516 -3.84 15.76 -18.12
CA LEU A 516 -4.18 14.34 -18.05
C LEU A 516 -5.67 14.19 -17.76
N ALA A 517 -6.33 13.24 -18.39
CA ALA A 517 -7.64 12.75 -17.98
C ALA A 517 -7.57 11.23 -17.87
N MET A 518 -8.07 10.69 -16.77
CA MET A 518 -8.29 9.27 -16.57
C MET A 518 -9.80 9.08 -16.47
N ASP A 519 -10.33 8.05 -17.12
CA ASP A 519 -11.75 7.75 -17.07
C ASP A 519 -12.15 7.31 -15.66
N ILE A 520 -12.97 8.13 -14.98
CA ILE A 520 -13.37 7.86 -13.60
C ILE A 520 -14.32 6.66 -13.46
N HIS A 521 -14.95 6.19 -14.54
CA HIS A 521 -15.86 5.02 -14.55
C HIS A 521 -15.23 3.76 -15.16
N GLY A 522 -14.04 3.88 -15.78
CA GLY A 522 -13.37 2.78 -16.46
C GLY A 522 -11.86 2.79 -16.27
N GLY A 523 -11.30 1.69 -15.75
CA GLY A 523 -9.86 1.54 -15.46
C GLY A 523 -8.94 1.34 -16.67
N LYS A 524 -9.34 1.76 -17.87
CA LYS A 524 -8.56 1.58 -19.11
C LYS A 524 -8.34 2.89 -19.85
N ALA A 525 -9.38 3.71 -20.00
CA ALA A 525 -9.33 4.86 -20.88
C ALA A 525 -8.62 6.07 -20.23
N PHE A 526 -7.68 6.68 -20.94
CA PHE A 526 -7.01 7.90 -20.50
C PHE A 526 -6.54 8.73 -21.68
N ALA A 527 -6.33 10.02 -21.45
CA ALA A 527 -5.75 10.96 -22.41
C ALA A 527 -4.66 11.79 -21.73
N LEU A 528 -3.42 11.67 -22.22
CA LEU A 528 -2.23 12.33 -21.69
C LEU A 528 -1.63 13.26 -22.73
N ILE A 529 -1.40 14.51 -22.34
CA ILE A 529 -0.65 15.51 -23.11
C ILE A 529 0.59 15.91 -22.29
N MET A 530 1.76 15.79 -22.88
CA MET A 530 3.04 16.16 -22.27
C MET A 530 3.56 17.51 -22.79
N GLU A 531 4.36 18.22 -21.99
CA GLU A 531 4.96 19.51 -22.37
C GLU A 531 5.96 19.39 -23.53
N ASP A 532 6.53 18.20 -23.77
CA ASP A 532 7.41 17.93 -24.91
C ASP A 532 6.66 17.71 -26.23
N LYS A 533 5.35 18.00 -26.27
CA LYS A 533 4.45 17.77 -27.43
C LYS A 533 4.15 16.29 -27.72
N THR A 534 4.48 15.38 -26.82
CA THR A 534 4.05 13.98 -26.94
C THR A 534 2.62 13.84 -26.42
N VAL A 535 1.79 13.07 -27.13
CA VAL A 535 0.43 12.72 -26.71
C VAL A 535 0.28 11.21 -26.72
N LYS A 536 -0.34 10.68 -25.68
CA LYS A 536 -0.70 9.27 -25.58
C LYS A 536 -2.10 9.15 -25.02
N PHE A 537 -2.89 8.24 -25.56
CA PHE A 537 -4.24 8.01 -25.09
C PHE A 537 -4.63 6.56 -25.34
N GLU A 538 -5.58 6.07 -24.57
CA GLU A 538 -6.18 4.74 -24.71
C GLU A 538 -7.68 4.86 -24.49
N THR A 539 -8.46 4.08 -25.23
CA THR A 539 -9.93 4.06 -25.12
C THR A 539 -10.44 2.77 -24.47
N SER A 540 -11.66 2.81 -23.96
CA SER A 540 -12.28 1.70 -23.21
C SER A 540 -12.80 0.55 -24.08
N GLY A 541 -12.71 0.64 -25.42
CA GLY A 541 -13.20 -0.37 -26.37
C GLY A 541 -13.76 0.27 -27.65
N GLU A 542 -14.39 -0.54 -28.52
CA GLU A 542 -14.93 -0.11 -29.83
C GLU A 542 -16.04 0.96 -29.74
N ASP A 543 -16.71 1.10 -28.59
CA ASP A 543 -17.79 2.08 -28.36
C ASP A 543 -17.31 3.47 -27.88
N SER A 544 -16.00 3.66 -27.69
CA SER A 544 -15.43 4.94 -27.27
C SER A 544 -15.27 5.87 -28.48
N ASN A 545 -16.22 6.80 -28.64
CA ASN A 545 -16.28 7.72 -29.78
C ASN A 545 -15.38 8.96 -29.68
N TRP A 546 -14.55 9.05 -28.64
CA TRP A 546 -13.79 10.27 -28.35
C TRP A 546 -12.41 10.30 -28.97
N ASP A 547 -11.87 9.19 -29.46
CA ASP A 547 -10.51 9.14 -30.00
C ASP A 547 -10.34 10.08 -31.21
N VAL A 548 -11.29 10.08 -32.14
CA VAL A 548 -11.29 10.97 -33.31
C VAL A 548 -11.38 12.43 -32.86
N ALA A 549 -12.28 12.71 -31.92
CA ALA A 549 -12.47 14.06 -31.40
C ALA A 549 -11.24 14.56 -30.63
N PHE A 550 -10.58 13.69 -29.87
CA PHE A 550 -9.35 14.01 -29.15
C PHE A 550 -8.18 14.21 -30.10
N LYS A 551 -8.06 13.37 -31.14
CA LYS A 551 -7.05 13.56 -32.18
C LYS A 551 -7.20 14.93 -32.83
N GLU A 552 -8.39 15.25 -33.31
CA GLU A 552 -8.67 16.56 -33.92
C GLU A 552 -8.41 17.71 -32.94
N TYR A 553 -8.91 17.59 -31.71
CA TYR A 553 -8.67 18.57 -30.64
C TYR A 553 -7.19 18.83 -30.41
N VAL A 554 -6.39 17.77 -30.33
CA VAL A 554 -4.95 17.85 -30.08
C VAL A 554 -4.21 18.46 -31.27
N THR A 555 -4.55 18.04 -32.49
CA THR A 555 -3.94 18.56 -33.71
C THR A 555 -4.22 20.07 -33.86
N VAL A 556 -5.47 20.49 -33.68
CA VAL A 556 -5.86 21.91 -33.82
C VAL A 556 -5.27 22.79 -32.72
N ASN A 557 -5.20 22.31 -31.47
CA ASN A 557 -4.74 23.14 -30.37
C ASN A 557 -3.22 23.12 -30.14
N PHE A 558 -2.52 22.05 -30.53
CA PHE A 558 -1.09 21.86 -30.21
C PHE A 558 -0.19 21.62 -31.42
N GLY A 559 -0.76 21.45 -32.63
CA GLY A 559 0.00 21.29 -33.88
C GLY A 559 0.85 20.02 -33.94
N LEU A 560 0.39 18.94 -33.30
CA LEU A 560 1.13 17.68 -33.20
C LEU A 560 1.06 16.86 -34.49
N ARG A 561 2.17 16.22 -34.84
CA ARG A 561 2.25 15.20 -35.89
C ARG A 561 2.17 13.82 -35.24
N TRP A 562 1.20 13.02 -35.65
CA TRP A 562 0.99 11.64 -35.17
C TRP A 562 2.13 10.74 -35.68
N ALA A 563 2.69 9.90 -34.81
CA ALA A 563 3.68 8.89 -35.17
C ALA A 563 3.00 7.58 -35.59
#